data_AF-A0A832TTH5-F1
#
_entry.id   AF-A0A832TTH5-F1
#
_cell.length_a   1.000
_cell.length_b   1.000
_cell.length_c   1.000
_cell.angle_alpha   90.00
_cell.angle_beta   90.00
_cell.angle_gamma   90.00
#
_symmetry.space_group_name_H-M   'P 1'
#
loop_
_entity.id
_entity.type
_entity.pdbx_description
1 polymer ?
#
loop_
_entity_poly.entity_id
_entity_poly.type
_entity_poly.pdbx_seq_one_letter_code
_entity_poly.pdbx_strand_id
1 'polypeptide(L)' 'MDKNQLGEPLPSRNQTVGDTPELTTVAGAPVESNQDSMTSGRRGPLMLQDIWFLEKL' A
#
# COMPACT_ATOMS: atom_id res chain seq x y z
N MET A 1 -19.69 16.53 -8.31
CA MET A 1 -18.96 15.47 -9.03
C MET A 1 -20.00 14.52 -9.63
N ASP A 2 -21.01 15.10 -10.28
CA ASP A 2 -22.35 14.47 -10.35
C ASP A 2 -22.71 14.03 -11.76
N LYS A 3 -21.78 14.20 -12.71
CA LYS A 3 -21.96 13.80 -14.11
C LYS A 3 -21.84 12.27 -14.31
N ASN A 4 -21.20 11.57 -13.38
CA ASN A 4 -20.89 10.13 -13.51
C ASN A 4 -21.59 9.24 -12.47
N GLN A 5 -22.43 9.79 -11.58
CA GLN A 5 -23.10 9.02 -10.52
C GLN A 5 -22.12 8.16 -9.68
N LEU A 6 -20.86 8.59 -9.58
CA LEU A 6 -19.89 8.01 -8.67
C LEU A 6 -20.32 8.42 -7.27
N GLY A 7 -20.63 7.46 -6.40
CA GLY A 7 -21.07 7.70 -5.03
C GLY A 7 -20.02 8.43 -4.18
N GLU A 8 -20.28 8.55 -2.88
CA GLU A 8 -19.31 9.07 -1.90
C GLU A 8 -17.94 8.37 -2.10
N PRO A 9 -16.83 9.13 -2.20
CA PRO A 9 -15.51 8.53 -2.34
C PRO A 9 -15.23 7.66 -1.12
N LEU A 10 -15.06 6.37 -1.34
CA LEU A 10 -14.61 5.48 -0.27
C LEU A 10 -13.24 5.97 0.20
N PRO A 11 -13.02 6.17 1.51
CA PRO A 11 -11.69 6.49 2.02
C PRO A 11 -10.73 5.37 1.60
N SER A 12 -9.48 5.71 1.29
CA SER A 12 -8.46 4.68 1.11
C SER A 12 -8.46 3.81 2.36
N ARG A 13 -8.44 2.48 2.19
CA ARG A 13 -8.36 1.58 3.35
C ARG A 13 -7.06 1.78 4.15
N ASN A 14 -6.07 2.44 3.55
CA ASN A 14 -4.81 2.86 4.19
C ASN A 14 -4.87 4.29 4.78
N GLN A 15 -6.03 4.94 4.82
CA GLN A 15 -6.23 6.30 5.39
C GLN A 15 -6.88 6.30 6.79
N THR A 16 -7.14 5.15 7.40
CA THR A 16 -7.52 5.12 8.81
C THR A 16 -6.31 5.52 9.65
N VAL A 17 -6.25 6.81 9.99
CA VAL A 17 -5.27 7.39 10.91
C VAL A 17 -5.58 6.87 12.31
N GLY A 18 -5.03 5.71 12.66
CA GLY A 18 -4.96 5.27 14.05
C GLY A 18 -4.00 6.15 14.85
N ASP A 19 -4.00 6.02 16.18
CA ASP A 19 -3.09 6.76 17.07
C ASP A 19 -1.60 6.58 16.70
N THR A 20 -1.27 5.46 16.04
CA THR A 20 -0.03 5.24 15.31
C THR A 20 -0.31 5.25 13.80
N PRO A 21 0.20 6.23 13.04
CA PRO A 21 0.04 6.30 11.58
C PRO A 21 0.98 5.33 10.87
N GLU A 22 1.01 4.06 11.32
CA GLU A 22 1.80 3.01 10.70
C GLU A 22 1.04 2.46 9.49
N LEU A 23 1.73 2.35 8.36
CA LEU A 23 1.17 1.68 7.19
C LEU A 23 1.06 0.20 7.49
N THR A 24 -0.07 -0.40 7.13
CA THR A 24 -0.28 -1.83 7.27
C THR A 24 -0.58 -2.47 5.92
N THR A 25 -0.19 -3.72 5.76
CA THR A 25 -0.65 -4.57 4.66
C THR A 25 -2.15 -4.81 4.78
N VAL A 26 -2.76 -5.37 3.74
CA VAL A 26 -4.18 -5.77 3.78
C VAL A 26 -4.47 -6.78 4.90
N ALA A 27 -3.49 -7.61 5.25
CA ALA A 27 -3.57 -8.56 6.36
C ALA A 27 -3.37 -7.92 7.75
N GLY A 28 -3.13 -6.61 7.83
CA GLY A 28 -2.95 -5.88 9.09
C GLY A 28 -1.53 -5.97 9.67
N ALA A 29 -0.55 -6.51 8.94
CA ALA A 29 0.84 -6.51 9.36
C ALA A 29 1.49 -5.14 9.10
N PRO A 30 2.41 -4.66 9.94
CA PRO A 30 3.09 -3.40 9.71
C PRO A 30 3.97 -3.46 8.46
N VAL A 31 4.01 -2.37 7.70
CA VAL A 31 4.83 -2.20 6.51
C VAL A 31 6.21 -1.70 6.92
N GLU A 32 7.26 -2.41 6.49
CA GLU A 32 8.65 -2.05 6.79
C GLU A 32 9.11 -0.78 6.06
N SER A 33 8.88 -0.69 4.75
CA SER A 33 9.23 0.47 3.93
C SER A 33 8.19 0.72 2.86
N ASN A 34 7.87 2.00 2.63
CA ASN A 34 6.97 2.42 1.56
C ASN A 34 7.68 3.15 0.41
N GLN A 35 8.97 3.45 0.55
CA GLN A 35 9.75 4.19 -0.44
C GLN A 35 10.67 3.30 -1.27
N ASP A 36 11.00 2.11 -0.74
CA ASP A 36 11.87 1.14 -1.39
C ASP A 36 11.12 -0.16 -1.71
N SER A 37 11.61 -0.88 -2.72
CA SER A 37 11.13 -2.22 -3.09
C SER A 37 12.18 -3.27 -2.76
N MET A 38 11.73 -4.50 -2.51
CA MET A 38 12.61 -5.63 -2.26
C MET A 38 13.15 -6.20 -3.57
N THR A 39 14.46 -6.11 -3.74
CA THR A 39 15.17 -6.55 -4.95
C THR A 39 16.25 -7.58 -4.62
N SER A 40 16.69 -8.34 -5.63
CA SER A 40 17.89 -9.20 -5.54
C SER A 40 19.18 -8.35 -5.54
N GLY A 41 19.34 -7.50 -4.52
CA GLY A 41 20.43 -6.52 -4.38
C GLY A 41 20.07 -5.13 -4.92
N ARG A 42 20.87 -4.10 -4.59
CA ARG A 42 20.55 -2.67 -4.79
C ARG A 42 20.07 -2.28 -6.20
N ARG A 43 20.49 -3.01 -7.24
CA ARG A 43 20.07 -2.79 -8.65
C ARG A 43 19.67 -4.11 -9.34
N GLY A 44 19.27 -5.10 -8.55
CA GLY A 44 18.79 -6.38 -9.06
C GLY A 44 17.32 -6.32 -9.48
N PRO A 45 16.79 -7.42 -10.04
CA PRO A 45 15.37 -7.53 -10.35
C PRO A 45 14.51 -7.46 -9.07
N LEU A 46 13.26 -7.05 -9.25
CA LEU A 46 12.24 -7.06 -8.19
C LEU A 46 11.88 -8.51 -7.81
N MET A 47 11.67 -8.74 -6.52
CA MET A 47 11.34 -10.07 -5.99
C MET A 47 9.83 -10.28 -5.92
N LEU A 48 9.36 -11.48 -6.29
CA LEU A 48 7.94 -11.85 -6.15
C LEU A 48 7.46 -11.83 -4.68
N GLN A 49 8.38 -11.99 -3.73
CA GLN A 49 8.08 -11.98 -2.29
C GLN A 49 7.83 -10.56 -1.73
N ASP A 50 7.98 -9.50 -2.54
CA ASP A 50 7.58 -8.14 -2.16
C ASP A 50 6.04 -8.02 -2.19
N ILE A 51 5.40 -8.60 -1.16
CA ILE A 51 3.94 -8.65 -1.04
C ILE A 51 3.36 -7.23 -1.00
N TRP A 52 4.03 -6.30 -0.30
CA TRP A 52 3.58 -4.93 -0.18
C TRP A 52 3.57 -4.18 -1.52
N PHE A 53 4.58 -4.41 -2.36
CA PHE A 53 4.59 -3.87 -3.72
C PHE A 53 3.42 -4.42 -4.55
N LEU A 54 3.15 -5.73 -4.47
CA LEU A 54 2.06 -6.38 -5.20
C LEU A 54 0.67 -5.91 -4.72
N GLU A 55 0.49 -5.69 -3.43
CA GLU A 55 -0.78 -5.19 -2.87
C GLU A 55 -1.16 -3.78 -3.38
N LYS A 56 -0.17 -2.98 -3.79
CA LYS A 56 -0.36 -1.60 -4.28
C LYS A 56 -0.64 -1.49 -5.78
N LEU A 57 -0.43 -2.56 -6.56
CA LEU A 57 -0.73 -2.59 -8.00
C LEU A 57 -2.23 -2.70 -8.26
#